data_AF-A0A4U6C8Z2-F1
#
_entry.id   AF-A0A4U6C8Z2-F1
#
_cell.length_a   1.000
_cell.length_b   1.000
_cell.length_c   1.000
_cell.angle_alpha   90.00
_cell.angle_beta   90.00
_cell.angle_gamma   90.00
#
_symmetry.space_group_name_H-M   'P 1'
#
loop_
_entity.id
_entity.type
_entity.pdbx_description
1 polymer ?
#
loop_
_entity_poly.entity_id
_entity_poly.type
_entity_poly.pdbx_seq_one_letter_code
_entity_poly.pdbx_strand_id
1 'polypeptide(L)' 'MTITIELSTDERLALRRFANENGRSLEDAAAAALRDWLIGTGYLEMLDEMDEGSEVAGSA' A
#
# COMPACT_ATOMS: atom_id res chain seq x y z
N MET A 1 -3.66 -9.75 -10.89
CA MET A 1 -4.90 -10.33 -10.31
C MET A 1 -5.87 -9.20 -10.04
N THR A 2 -7.17 -9.40 -10.26
CA THR A 2 -8.19 -8.38 -9.99
C THR A 2 -9.10 -8.88 -8.87
N ILE A 3 -9.38 -8.02 -7.89
CA ILE A 3 -10.31 -8.30 -6.78
C ILE A 3 -11.42 -7.24 -6.84
N THR A 4 -12.67 -7.65 -6.70
CA THR A 4 -13.82 -6.74 -6.60
C THR A 4 -14.31 -6.74 -5.16
N ILE A 5 -14.51 -5.55 -4.60
CA ILE A 5 -15.05 -5.35 -3.25
C ILE A 5 -16.27 -4.44 -3.33
N GLU A 6 -17.31 -4.76 -2.57
CA GLU A 6 -18.43 -3.85 -2.36
C GLU A 6 -18.13 -2.97 -1.15
N LEU A 7 -18.24 -1.66 -1.35
CA LEU A 7 -18.00 -0.66 -0.31
C LEU A 7 -19.33 -0.05 0.13
N SER A 8 -19.47 0.13 1.45
CA SER A 8 -20.52 0.95 2.03
C SER A 8 -20.45 2.39 1.53
N THR A 9 -21.50 3.17 1.77
CA THR A 9 -21.52 4.59 1.39
C THR A 9 -20.41 5.40 2.06
N ASP A 10 -20.14 5.12 3.34
CA ASP A 10 -19.13 5.86 4.11
C ASP A 10 -17.71 5.53 3.63
N GLU A 11 -17.42 4.26 3.34
CA GLU A 11 -16.14 3.84 2.77
C GLU A 11 -15.89 4.45 1.39
N ARG A 12 -16.91 4.48 0.52
CA ARG A 12 -16.81 5.15 -0.80
C ARG A 12 -16.51 6.63 -0.66
N LEU A 13 -17.15 7.30 0.29
CA LEU A 13 -16.94 8.72 0.53
C LEU A 13 -15.55 9.00 1.09
N ALA A 14 -15.09 8.20 2.05
CA ALA A 14 -13.75 8.30 2.62
C ALA A 14 -12.67 8.07 1.55
N LEU A 15 -12.81 7.01 0.75
CA LEU A 15 -11.87 6.72 -0.34
C LEU A 15 -11.81 7.86 -1.37
N ARG A 16 -12.96 8.45 -1.71
CA ARG A 16 -13.01 9.56 -2.66
C ARG A 16 -12.36 10.83 -2.12
N ARG A 17 -12.52 11.11 -0.82
CA ARG A 17 -11.81 12.21 -0.15
C ARG A 17 -10.30 11.98 -0.18
N PHE A 18 -9.86 10.80 0.25
CA PHE A 18 -8.45 10.40 0.22
C PHE A 18 -7.84 10.52 -1.19
N ALA A 19 -8.54 10.03 -2.21
CA ALA A 19 -8.10 10.15 -3.61
C ALA A 19 -7.95 11.62 -4.04
N ASN A 20 -8.94 12.47 -3.73
CA ASN A 20 -8.90 13.88 -4.07
C ASN A 20 -7.78 14.63 -3.34
N GLU A 21 -7.58 14.38 -2.04
CA GLU A 21 -6.55 15.02 -1.22
C GLU A 21 -5.13 14.69 -1.69
N ASN A 22 -4.94 13.49 -2.24
CA ASN A 22 -3.64 13.03 -2.73
C ASN A 22 -3.46 13.20 -4.25
N GLY A 23 -4.45 13.76 -4.96
CA GLY A 23 -4.42 13.91 -6.41
C GLY A 23 -4.34 12.58 -7.18
N ARG A 24 -4.94 11.51 -6.64
CA ARG A 24 -4.88 10.14 -7.19
C ARG A 24 -6.19 9.72 -7.84
N SER A 25 -6.12 8.73 -8.73
CA SER A 25 -7.32 8.01 -9.17
C SER A 25 -7.90 7.19 -8.01
N LEU A 26 -9.18 6.79 -8.11
CA LEU A 26 -9.81 5.96 -7.07
C LEU A 26 -9.13 4.59 -6.94
N GLU A 27 -8.68 4.00 -8.06
CA GLU A 27 -7.99 2.71 -8.05
C GLU A 27 -6.61 2.83 -7.38
N ASP A 28 -5.83 3.86 -7.73
CA ASP A 28 -4.51 4.08 -7.13
C ASP A 28 -4.61 4.40 -5.63
N ALA A 29 -5.63 5.16 -5.25
CA ALA A 29 -5.92 5.48 -3.86
C ALA A 29 -6.31 4.21 -3.06
N ALA A 30 -7.14 3.34 -3.63
CA ALA A 30 -7.53 2.08 -3.00
C ALA A 30 -6.33 1.13 -2.87
N ALA A 31 -5.51 1.02 -3.92
CA ALA A 31 -4.30 0.21 -3.91
C ALA A 31 -3.30 0.70 -2.85
N ALA A 32 -3.11 2.02 -2.75
CA ALA A 32 -2.23 2.62 -1.75
C ALA A 32 -2.73 2.37 -0.31
N ALA A 33 -4.02 2.64 -0.04
CA ALA A 33 -4.60 2.41 1.27
C ALA A 33 -4.53 0.94 1.70
N LEU A 34 -4.79 0.01 0.77
CA LEU A 34 -4.65 -1.42 1.03
C LEU A 34 -3.20 -1.81 1.31
N ARG A 35 -2.24 -1.29 0.52
CA ARG A 35 -0.81 -1.56 0.71
C ARG A 35 -0.35 -1.09 2.09
N ASP A 36 -0.67 0.14 2.47
CA ASP A 36 -0.30 0.70 3.76
C ASP A 36 -0.88 -0.12 4.92
N TRP A 37 -2.13 -0.56 4.80
CA TRP A 37 -2.75 -1.43 5.79
C TRP A 37 -2.08 -2.80 5.88
N LEU A 38 -1.75 -3.42 4.74
CA LEU A 38 -1.05 -4.71 4.71
C LEU A 38 0.36 -4.60 5.31
N ILE A 39 1.04 -3.48 5.11
CA ILE A 39 2.32 -3.20 5.76
C ILE A 39 2.14 -3.04 7.27
N GLY A 40 1.20 -2.21 7.70
CA GLY A 40 0.93 -1.97 9.12
C GLY A 40 0.50 -3.23 9.90
N THR A 41 -0.03 -4.24 9.20
CA THR A 41 -0.41 -5.54 9.78
C THR A 41 0.65 -6.63 9.61
N GLY A 42 1.75 -6.36 8.91
CA GLY A 42 2.82 -7.31 8.66
C GLY A 42 2.52 -8.38 7.60
N TYR A 43 1.41 -8.27 6.86
CA TYR A 43 1.12 -9.15 5.71
C TYR A 43 1.92 -8.77 4.47
N LEU A 44 2.49 -7.56 4.43
CA LEU A 44 3.40 -7.10 3.40
C LEU A 44 4.60 -6.45 4.08
N GLU A 45 5.81 -6.85 3.69
CA GLU A 45 7.02 -6.18 4.17
C GLU A 45 7.18 -4.85 3.43
N MET A 46 7.54 -3.80 4.17
CA MET A 46 8.03 -2.57 3.56
C MET A 46 9.40 -2.92 2.97
N LEU A 47 9.47 -3.00 1.63
CA LEU A 47 10.75 -3.05 0.96
C LEU A 47 11.41 -1.70 1.21
N ASP A 48 12.33 -1.66 2.18
CA ASP A 48 13.24 -0.54 2.34
C ASP A 48 13.98 -0.38 1.00
N GLU A 49 13.86 0.78 0.36
CA GLU A 49 14.73 1.17 -0.77
C GLU A 49 16.16 1.47 -0.27
N MET A 50 16.66 0.65 0.66
CA MET A 50 17.99 0.67 1.25
C MET A 50 18.63 -0.72 1.22
N ASP A 51 18.37 -1.53 0.20
CA ASP A 51 19.36 -2.54 -0.21
C ASP A 51 20.49 -1.88 -1.03
N GLU A 52 21.04 -0.79 -0.50
CA GLU A 52 22.41 -0.37 -0.80
C GLU A 52 23.29 -0.93 0.32
N GLY A 53 23.74 -2.17 0.17
CA GLY A 53 24.94 -2.63 0.87
C GLY A 53 24.81 -3.82 1.81
N SER A 54 24.00 -4.84 1.52
CA SER A 54 24.24 -6.16 2.12
C SER A 54 25.26 -6.96 1.28
N GLU A 55 26.48 -6.44 1.17
CA GLU A 55 27.63 -7.31 0.89
C GLU A 55 27.83 -8.19 2.13
N VAL A 56 27.32 -9.42 2.04
CA VAL A 56 27.56 -10.48 3.00
C VAL A 56 29.07 -10.67 3.13
N ALA A 57 29.66 -10.19 4.22
CA ALA A 57 31.00 -10.58 4.63
C ALA A 57 30.98 -12.08 4.96
N GLY A 58 31.28 -12.89 3.95
CA GLY A 58 31.39 -14.34 4.06
C GLY A 58 32.39 -14.70 5.15
N SER A 59 31.93 -15.52 6.09
CA SER A 59 32.79 -16.20 7.05
C SER A 59 33.46 -17.39 6.36
N ALA A 60 34.79 -17.39 6.28
CA ALA A 60 35.66 -18.58 6.22
C ALA A 60 37.13 -18.18 6.37
#